data_AF-A0AA88JHF8-F1
#
_entry.id   AF-A0AA88JHF8-F1
#
_cell.length_a   1.000
_cell.length_b   1.000
_cell.length_c   1.000
_cell.angle_alpha   90.00
_cell.angle_beta   90.00
_cell.angle_gamma   90.00
#
_symmetry.space_group_name_H-M   'P 1'
#
loop_
_entity.id
_entity.type
_entity.pdbx_description
1 polymer ?
#
loop_
_entity_poly.entity_id
_entity_poly.type
_entity_poly.pdbx_seq_one_letter_code
_entity_poly.pdbx_strand_id
1 'polypeptide(L)'
;MLAKGLRCLTLMWPVLVMPLKSAEADAWRARRSEKEARTAKGVAEEAKREAEARAKAADERARLAEEELRRELTAARAEHKRDLEVAFPAALADARVKAVEEFLRSEDFRARLISEYQEGMRDMKAGFIAANPSLVGVDWSFVPEESEEIAAEGAVEEGEVTDAAPALEDVVVLDDPDQPEAPDQPVAAEQPAADQPTSPALDVSMSDLFPDQLD
;
A
#
# COMPACT_ATOMS: atom_id res chain seq x y z
N MET A 1 116.49 -5.00 17.94
CA MET A 1 115.53 -4.17 17.17
C MET A 1 114.11 -4.77 17.03
N LEU A 2 113.81 -5.94 17.61
CA LEU A 2 112.50 -6.61 17.45
C LEU A 2 111.35 -6.02 18.29
N ALA A 3 111.64 -5.27 19.36
CA ALA A 3 110.61 -4.76 20.28
C ALA A 3 109.76 -3.59 19.73
N LYS A 4 110.23 -2.89 18.68
CA LYS A 4 109.48 -1.76 18.09
C LYS A 4 108.39 -2.22 17.11
N GLY A 5 108.58 -3.33 16.40
CA GLY A 5 107.58 -3.87 15.47
C GLY A 5 106.31 -4.40 16.16
N LEU A 6 106.48 -5.01 17.34
CA LEU A 6 105.36 -5.60 18.09
C LEU A 6 104.41 -4.53 18.67
N ARG A 7 104.93 -3.35 19.03
CA ARG A 7 104.12 -2.23 19.54
C ARG A 7 103.29 -1.53 18.47
N CYS A 8 103.71 -1.55 17.20
CA CYS A 8 102.89 -1.02 16.11
C CYS A 8 101.72 -1.96 15.77
N LEU A 9 101.92 -3.28 15.87
CA LEU A 9 100.88 -4.28 15.64
C LEU A 9 99.78 -4.24 16.72
N THR A 10 100.13 -4.01 17.99
CA THR A 10 99.14 -3.87 19.06
C THR A 10 98.34 -2.56 18.99
N LEU A 11 98.90 -1.49 18.42
CA LEU A 11 98.20 -0.22 18.25
C LEU A 11 97.28 -0.18 17.02
N MET A 12 97.56 -0.98 15.98
CA MET A 12 96.67 -1.08 14.80
C MET A 12 95.55 -2.11 14.96
N TRP A 13 95.67 -3.05 15.91
CA TRP A 13 94.66 -4.09 16.16
C TRP A 13 93.25 -3.52 16.49
N PRO A 14 93.09 -2.50 17.36
CA PRO A 14 91.78 -1.94 17.66
C PRO A 14 91.11 -1.28 16.45
N VAL A 15 91.91 -0.67 15.56
CA VAL A 15 91.45 0.02 14.36
C VAL A 15 90.93 -0.97 13.30
N LEU A 16 91.49 -2.17 13.24
CA LEU A 16 91.01 -3.27 12.37
C LEU A 16 89.82 -4.03 12.97
N VAL A 17 89.73 -4.15 14.29
CA VAL A 17 88.66 -4.93 14.96
C VAL A 17 87.39 -4.11 15.22
N MET A 18 87.48 -2.79 15.36
CA MET A 18 86.30 -1.92 15.49
C MET A 18 85.31 -1.98 14.32
N PRO A 19 85.73 -1.91 13.04
CA PRO A 19 84.79 -1.93 11.91
C PRO A 19 84.12 -3.31 11.72
N LEU A 20 84.77 -4.40 12.15
CA LEU A 20 84.17 -5.74 12.14
C LEU A 20 83.02 -5.85 13.15
N LYS A 21 83.19 -5.28 14.35
CA LYS A 21 82.13 -5.26 15.38
C LYS A 21 80.96 -4.34 15.01
N SER A 22 81.20 -3.24 14.28
CA SER A 22 80.11 -2.39 13.78
C SER A 22 79.32 -3.09 12.67
N ALA A 23 79.99 -3.78 11.74
CA ALA A 23 79.33 -4.52 10.67
C ALA A 23 78.46 -5.68 11.19
N GLU A 24 78.91 -6.39 12.23
CA GLU A 24 78.10 -7.44 12.88
C GLU A 24 76.88 -6.87 13.62
N ALA A 25 77.04 -5.72 14.29
CA ALA A 25 75.93 -5.04 14.96
C ALA A 25 74.89 -4.53 13.95
N ASP A 26 75.32 -3.99 12.81
CA ASP A 26 74.43 -3.52 11.75
C ASP A 26 73.71 -4.70 11.06
N ALA A 27 74.40 -5.81 10.82
CA ALA A 27 73.79 -7.04 10.30
C ALA A 27 72.77 -7.64 11.27
N TRP A 28 73.04 -7.60 12.58
CA TRP A 28 72.07 -8.03 13.59
C TRP A 28 70.84 -7.13 13.64
N ARG A 29 71.01 -5.80 13.58
CA ARG A 29 69.88 -4.85 13.51
C ARG A 29 69.06 -5.07 12.24
N ALA A 30 69.69 -5.27 11.09
CA ALA A 30 69.00 -5.53 9.83
C ALA A 30 68.17 -6.82 9.87
N ARG A 31 68.72 -7.92 10.40
CA ARG A 31 67.98 -9.17 10.59
C ARG A 31 66.82 -9.04 11.57
N ARG A 32 67.02 -8.26 12.63
CA ARG A 32 65.98 -7.98 13.62
C ARG A 32 64.85 -7.15 13.01
N SER A 33 65.17 -6.07 12.28
CA SER A 33 64.17 -5.25 11.60
C SER A 33 63.45 -6.05 10.50
N GLU A 34 64.14 -6.95 9.80
CA GLU A 34 63.51 -7.84 8.83
C GLU A 34 62.55 -8.83 9.50
N LYS A 35 62.92 -9.40 10.65
CA LYS A 35 62.04 -10.27 11.44
C LYS A 35 60.81 -9.51 11.93
N GLU A 36 61.00 -8.31 12.47
CA GLU A 36 59.92 -7.43 12.93
C GLU A 36 58.98 -7.04 11.77
N ALA A 37 59.53 -6.73 10.59
CA ALA A 37 58.75 -6.43 9.39
C ALA A 37 57.93 -7.64 8.90
N ARG A 38 58.49 -8.85 8.93
CA ARG A 38 57.77 -10.07 8.58
C ARG A 38 56.63 -10.36 9.55
N THR A 39 56.84 -10.18 10.86
CA THR A 39 55.77 -10.36 11.86
C THR A 39 54.69 -9.29 11.73
N ALA A 40 55.06 -8.03 11.48
CA ALA A 40 54.11 -6.95 11.27
C ALA A 40 53.26 -7.18 10.01
N LYS A 41 53.87 -7.69 8.92
CA LYS A 41 53.14 -8.07 7.71
C LYS A 41 52.15 -9.22 7.96
N GLY A 42 52.52 -10.21 8.77
CA GLY A 42 51.62 -11.30 9.16
C GLY A 42 50.39 -10.80 9.91
N VAL A 43 50.60 -9.94 10.92
CA VAL A 43 49.51 -9.34 11.70
C VAL A 43 48.62 -8.44 10.84
N ALA A 44 49.19 -7.68 9.92
CA ALA A 44 48.44 -6.82 9.01
C ALA A 44 47.54 -7.62 8.05
N GLU A 45 48.03 -8.74 7.51
CA GLU A 45 47.24 -9.64 6.65
C GLU A 45 46.13 -10.34 7.43
N GLU A 46 46.39 -10.73 8.67
CA GLU A 46 45.38 -11.33 9.56
C GLU A 46 44.28 -10.32 9.92
N ALA A 47 44.65 -9.10 10.31
CA ALA A 47 43.71 -8.02 10.57
C ALA A 47 42.87 -7.67 9.32
N LYS A 48 43.48 -7.72 8.13
CA LYS A 48 42.77 -7.50 6.86
C LYS A 48 41.73 -8.61 6.61
N ARG A 49 42.09 -9.88 6.83
CA ARG A 49 41.13 -11.00 6.70
C ARG A 49 39.98 -10.90 7.69
N GLU A 50 40.26 -10.52 8.93
CA GLU A 50 39.21 -10.31 9.93
C GLU A 50 38.28 -9.16 9.54
N ALA A 51 38.83 -8.05 9.04
CA ALA A 51 38.04 -6.93 8.56
C ALA A 51 37.15 -7.32 7.37
N GLU A 52 37.69 -8.06 6.40
CA GLU A 52 36.92 -8.59 5.26
C GLU A 52 35.82 -9.55 5.71
N ALA A 53 36.08 -10.42 6.69
CA ALA A 53 35.07 -11.33 7.24
C ALA A 53 33.94 -10.57 7.95
N ARG A 54 34.28 -9.53 8.74
CA ARG A 54 33.28 -8.67 9.39
C ARG A 54 32.46 -7.88 8.40
N ALA A 55 33.07 -7.36 7.33
CA ALA A 55 32.37 -6.65 6.27
C ALA A 55 31.35 -7.57 5.57
N LYS A 56 31.75 -8.78 5.18
CA LYS A 56 30.84 -9.77 4.59
C LYS A 56 29.67 -10.12 5.51
N ALA A 57 29.93 -10.31 6.81
CA ALA A 57 28.87 -10.58 7.79
C ALA A 57 27.92 -9.38 7.98
N ALA A 58 28.42 -8.15 7.87
CA ALA A 58 27.58 -6.95 7.92
C ALA A 58 26.69 -6.84 6.67
N ASP A 59 27.26 -7.09 5.49
CA ASP A 59 26.52 -7.09 4.22
C ASP A 59 25.41 -8.14 4.20
N GLU A 60 25.68 -9.35 4.71
CA GLU A 60 24.68 -10.41 4.80
C GLU A 60 23.54 -10.05 5.74
N ARG A 61 23.85 -9.46 6.91
CA ARG A 61 22.83 -8.95 7.83
C ARG A 61 22.00 -7.83 7.22
N ALA A 62 22.63 -6.91 6.49
CA ALA A 62 21.93 -5.84 5.79
C ALA A 62 21.00 -6.41 4.71
N ARG A 63 21.45 -7.42 3.96
CA ARG A 63 20.62 -8.09 2.95
C ARG A 63 19.40 -8.76 3.56
N LEU A 64 19.57 -9.48 4.67
CA LEU A 64 18.47 -10.13 5.38
C LEU A 64 17.47 -9.10 5.94
N ALA A 65 17.97 -8.00 6.52
CA ALA A 65 17.11 -6.92 7.01
C ALA A 65 16.33 -6.25 5.86
N GLU A 66 16.94 -6.06 4.69
CA GLU A 66 16.24 -5.53 3.51
C GLU A 66 15.17 -6.50 2.99
N GLU A 67 15.46 -7.81 2.96
CA GLU A 67 14.49 -8.84 2.60
C GLU A 67 13.29 -8.87 3.56
N GLU A 68 13.55 -8.72 4.87
CA GLU A 68 12.51 -8.64 5.90
C GLU A 68 11.65 -7.38 5.74
N LEU A 69 12.29 -6.21 5.58
CA LEU A 69 11.59 -4.95 5.31
C LEU A 69 10.70 -5.05 4.07
N ARG A 70 11.20 -5.67 2.99
CA ARG A 70 10.40 -5.88 1.77
C ARG A 70 9.17 -6.73 2.05
N ARG A 71 9.30 -7.80 2.83
CA ARG A 71 8.16 -8.66 3.20
C ARG A 71 7.13 -7.89 4.01
N GLU A 72 7.58 -7.14 5.03
CA GLU A 72 6.70 -6.30 5.85
C GLU A 72 5.97 -5.24 5.01
N LEU A 73 6.68 -4.53 4.12
CA LEU A 73 6.08 -3.56 3.23
C LEU A 73 5.05 -4.19 2.28
N THR A 74 5.33 -5.38 1.76
CA THR A 74 4.35 -6.10 0.93
C THR A 74 3.12 -6.55 1.75
N ALA A 75 3.31 -6.98 2.99
CA ALA A 75 2.22 -7.37 3.88
C ALA A 75 1.34 -6.17 4.24
N ALA A 76 1.95 -5.07 4.68
CA ALA A 76 1.25 -3.81 5.00
C ALA A 76 0.51 -3.26 3.77
N ARG A 77 1.10 -3.33 2.57
CA ARG A 77 0.43 -2.92 1.33
C ARG A 77 -0.76 -3.82 0.99
N ALA A 78 -0.67 -5.12 1.25
CA ALA A 78 -1.76 -6.06 1.00
C ALA A 78 -2.92 -5.85 1.99
N GLU A 79 -2.61 -5.58 3.26
CA GLU A 79 -3.59 -5.21 4.29
C GLU A 79 -4.29 -3.90 3.93
N HIS A 80 -3.53 -2.83 3.65
CA HIS A 80 -4.11 -1.55 3.25
C HIS A 80 -4.97 -1.65 1.99
N LYS A 81 -4.59 -2.49 1.02
CA LYS A 81 -5.40 -2.75 -0.16
C LYS A 81 -6.72 -3.43 0.19
N ARG A 82 -6.71 -4.43 1.08
CA ARG A 82 -7.94 -5.08 1.57
C ARG A 82 -8.83 -4.11 2.33
N ASP A 83 -8.25 -3.28 3.19
CA ASP A 83 -9.00 -2.27 3.93
C ASP A 83 -9.68 -1.29 2.98
N LEU A 84 -9.00 -0.86 1.92
CA LEU A 84 -9.61 -0.03 0.88
C LEU A 84 -10.71 -0.79 0.13
N GLU A 85 -10.48 -2.04 -0.28
CA GLU A 85 -11.48 -2.85 -0.99
C GLU A 85 -12.74 -3.12 -0.15
N VAL A 86 -12.62 -3.16 1.18
CA VAL A 86 -13.75 -3.41 2.09
C VAL A 86 -14.41 -2.11 2.55
N ALA A 87 -13.62 -1.13 3.02
CA ALA A 87 -14.14 0.10 3.61
C ALA A 87 -14.62 1.10 2.55
N PHE A 88 -14.00 1.14 1.37
CA PHE A 88 -14.38 2.11 0.34
C PHE A 88 -15.78 1.85 -0.24
N PRO A 89 -16.16 0.62 -0.62
CA PRO A 89 -17.52 0.36 -1.09
C PRO A 89 -18.57 0.62 -0.01
N ALA A 90 -18.29 0.28 1.25
CA ALA A 90 -19.18 0.54 2.37
C ALA A 90 -19.37 2.05 2.62
N ALA A 91 -18.27 2.81 2.63
CA ALA A 91 -18.32 4.26 2.79
C ALA A 91 -19.01 4.94 1.60
N LEU A 92 -18.78 4.46 0.37
CA LEU A 92 -19.44 4.98 -0.83
C LEU A 92 -20.95 4.69 -0.81
N ALA A 93 -21.35 3.50 -0.34
CA ALA A 93 -22.76 3.15 -0.19
C ALA A 93 -23.44 4.05 0.85
N ASP A 94 -22.83 4.24 2.02
CA ASP A 94 -23.35 5.12 3.07
C ASP A 94 -23.48 6.58 2.60
N ALA A 95 -22.46 7.10 1.90
CA ALA A 95 -22.49 8.44 1.32
C ALA A 95 -23.61 8.60 0.28
N ARG A 96 -23.85 7.58 -0.56
CA ARG A 96 -24.93 7.59 -1.53
C ARG A 96 -26.30 7.56 -0.87
N VAL A 97 -26.48 6.72 0.16
CA VAL A 97 -27.73 6.66 0.93
C VAL A 97 -28.02 8.03 1.56
N LYS A 98 -27.03 8.64 2.22
CA LYS A 98 -27.17 9.98 2.82
C LYS A 98 -27.52 11.05 1.77
N ALA A 99 -26.85 11.04 0.61
CA ALA A 99 -27.15 11.98 -0.45
C ALA A 99 -28.58 11.80 -1.01
N VAL A 100 -29.06 10.56 -1.13
CA VAL A 100 -30.44 10.27 -1.55
C VAL A 100 -31.43 10.72 -0.48
N GLU A 101 -31.17 10.44 0.80
CA GLU A 101 -32.02 10.90 1.90
C GLU A 101 -32.12 12.43 1.94
N GLU A 102 -31.00 13.12 1.77
CA GLU A 102 -30.94 14.58 1.73
C GLU A 102 -31.73 15.12 0.52
N PHE A 103 -31.58 14.49 -0.64
CA PHE A 103 -32.37 14.82 -1.83
C PHE A 103 -33.88 14.63 -1.61
N LEU A 104 -34.30 13.53 -0.96
CA LEU A 104 -35.71 13.26 -0.63
C LEU A 104 -36.25 14.20 0.47
N ARG A 105 -35.38 14.74 1.32
CA ARG A 105 -35.71 15.77 2.31
C ARG A 105 -35.74 17.17 1.71
N SER A 106 -35.15 17.40 0.53
CA SER A 106 -35.13 18.71 -0.10
C SER A 106 -36.54 19.22 -0.37
N GLU A 107 -36.80 20.47 0.05
CA GLU A 107 -38.11 21.09 -0.10
C GLU A 107 -38.49 21.23 -1.58
N ASP A 108 -37.53 21.52 -2.46
CA ASP A 108 -37.74 21.63 -3.90
C ASP A 108 -38.22 20.32 -4.52
N PHE A 109 -37.61 19.19 -4.15
CA PHE A 109 -38.05 17.88 -4.64
C PHE A 109 -39.44 17.52 -4.10
N ARG A 110 -39.68 17.76 -2.81
CA ARG A 110 -41.00 17.50 -2.20
C ARG A 110 -42.10 18.36 -2.83
N ALA A 111 -41.85 19.65 -3.03
CA ALA A 111 -42.78 20.57 -3.68
C ALA A 111 -43.07 20.12 -5.12
N ARG A 112 -42.05 19.70 -5.86
CA ARG A 112 -42.21 19.18 -7.21
C ARG A 112 -43.03 17.88 -7.24
N LEU A 113 -42.77 16.95 -6.33
CA LEU A 113 -43.48 15.68 -6.25
C LEU A 113 -44.96 15.87 -5.88
N ILE A 114 -45.26 16.81 -4.96
CA ILE A 114 -46.62 17.22 -4.63
C ILE A 114 -47.31 17.85 -5.84
N SER A 115 -46.62 18.74 -6.57
CA SER A 115 -47.16 19.38 -7.77
C SER A 115 -47.50 18.37 -8.87
N GLU A 116 -46.58 17.45 -9.18
CA GLU A 116 -46.79 16.41 -10.20
C GLU A 116 -47.91 15.44 -9.80
N TYR A 117 -48.01 15.08 -8.51
CA TYR A 117 -49.10 14.26 -7.99
C TYR A 117 -50.46 14.96 -8.11
N GLN A 118 -50.54 16.23 -7.71
CA GLN A 118 -51.77 17.02 -7.81
C GLN A 118 -52.20 17.25 -9.26
N GLU A 119 -51.24 17.45 -10.17
CA GLU A 119 -51.51 17.58 -11.60
C GLU A 119 -52.04 16.26 -12.18
N GLY A 120 -51.40 15.12 -11.86
CA GLY A 120 -51.89 13.81 -12.27
C GLY A 120 -53.30 13.49 -11.75
N MET A 121 -53.61 13.87 -10.51
CA MET A 121 -54.96 13.73 -9.93
C MET A 121 -55.98 14.62 -10.63
N ARG A 122 -55.60 15.87 -10.98
CA ARG A 122 -56.45 16.78 -11.75
C ARG A 122 -56.75 16.22 -13.14
N ASP A 123 -55.76 15.68 -13.83
CA ASP A 123 -55.91 15.09 -15.15
C ASP A 123 -56.77 13.82 -15.12
N MET A 124 -56.58 12.97 -14.10
CA MET A 124 -57.40 11.77 -13.92
C MET A 124 -58.86 12.13 -13.63
N LYS A 125 -59.10 13.14 -12.76
CA LYS A 125 -60.43 13.68 -12.47
C LYS A 125 -61.07 14.26 -13.74
N ALA A 126 -60.33 15.03 -14.54
CA ALA A 126 -60.81 15.59 -15.80
C ALA A 126 -61.15 14.49 -16.82
N GLY A 127 -60.30 13.48 -16.98
CA GLY A 127 -60.54 12.33 -17.85
C GLY A 127 -61.76 11.51 -17.42
N PHE A 128 -61.94 11.32 -16.12
CA PHE A 128 -63.09 10.61 -15.56
C PHE A 128 -64.41 11.37 -15.79
N ILE A 129 -64.41 12.68 -15.58
CA ILE A 129 -65.57 13.56 -15.85
C ILE A 129 -65.87 13.61 -17.35
N ALA A 130 -64.84 13.69 -18.20
CA ALA A 130 -65.01 13.67 -19.65
C ALA A 130 -65.62 12.36 -20.16
N ALA A 131 -65.25 11.23 -19.54
CA ALA A 131 -65.85 9.92 -19.83
C ALA A 131 -67.28 9.77 -19.26
N ASN A 132 -67.65 10.54 -18.23
CA ASN A 132 -68.95 10.47 -17.55
C ASN A 132 -69.56 11.87 -17.35
N PRO A 133 -70.17 12.48 -18.39
CA PRO A 133 -70.63 13.86 -18.36
C PRO A 133 -71.75 14.16 -17.34
N SER A 134 -72.47 13.13 -16.90
CA SER A 134 -73.51 13.24 -15.86
C SER A 134 -72.96 13.58 -14.48
N LEU A 135 -71.63 13.48 -14.28
CA LEU A 135 -70.97 13.77 -13.02
C LEU A 135 -70.42 15.21 -12.93
N VAL A 136 -70.66 16.03 -13.96
CA VAL A 136 -70.36 17.46 -13.95
C VAL A 136 -71.25 18.14 -12.91
N GLY A 137 -70.63 18.72 -11.87
CA GLY A 137 -71.35 19.37 -10.76
C GLY A 137 -71.61 18.48 -9.54
N VAL A 138 -71.15 17.22 -9.56
CA VAL A 138 -71.04 16.41 -8.33
C VAL A 138 -69.96 17.03 -7.45
N ASP A 139 -70.22 17.09 -6.14
CA ASP A 139 -69.22 17.56 -5.18
C ASP A 139 -68.11 16.52 -5.05
N TRP A 140 -66.93 16.87 -5.56
CA TRP A 140 -65.72 16.05 -5.50
C TRP A 140 -64.81 16.43 -4.34
N SER A 141 -65.29 17.22 -3.37
CA SER A 141 -64.55 17.64 -2.17
C SER A 141 -64.09 16.48 -1.28
N PHE A 142 -64.67 15.28 -1.43
CA PHE A 142 -64.22 14.06 -0.76
C PHE A 142 -62.91 13.50 -1.35
N VAL A 143 -62.52 13.93 -2.55
CA VAL A 143 -61.16 13.73 -3.07
C VAL A 143 -60.32 14.81 -2.39
N PRO A 144 -59.44 14.45 -1.43
CA PRO A 144 -58.75 15.45 -0.63
C PRO A 144 -57.90 16.34 -1.54
N GLU A 145 -58.28 17.62 -1.64
CA GLU A 145 -57.50 18.67 -2.32
C GLU A 145 -56.53 19.38 -1.34
N GLU A 146 -56.62 19.09 -0.04
CA GLU A 146 -55.81 19.74 1.01
C GLU A 146 -54.65 18.86 1.47
N SER A 147 -53.45 19.27 1.05
CA SER A 147 -52.16 18.82 1.57
C SER A 147 -51.57 19.82 2.57
N GLU A 148 -52.39 20.56 3.32
CA GLU A 148 -51.89 21.55 4.30
C GLU A 148 -51.46 20.92 5.65
N GLU A 149 -51.70 19.63 5.89
CA GLU A 149 -51.38 18.97 7.18
C GLU A 149 -50.39 17.80 7.08
N ILE A 150 -49.47 17.80 6.10
CA ILE A 150 -48.35 16.82 6.06
C ILE A 150 -46.98 17.51 6.28
N ALA A 151 -46.95 18.82 6.50
CA ALA A 151 -45.72 19.56 6.79
C ALA A 151 -45.35 19.61 8.29
N ALA A 152 -46.26 19.25 9.21
CA ALA A 152 -46.06 19.51 10.65
C ALA A 152 -45.82 18.27 11.55
N GLU A 153 -46.19 17.05 11.15
CA GLU A 153 -45.98 15.83 11.97
C GLU A 153 -44.75 15.02 11.55
N GLY A 154 -43.69 15.70 11.11
CA GLY A 154 -42.36 15.11 10.90
C GLY A 154 -41.40 15.29 12.07
N ALA A 155 -41.86 15.84 13.20
CA ALA A 155 -41.11 15.84 14.46
C ALA A 155 -41.16 14.42 15.07
N VAL A 156 -40.45 13.49 14.43
CA VAL A 156 -40.07 12.23 15.08
C VAL A 156 -39.16 12.64 16.22
N GLU A 157 -39.65 12.51 17.46
CA GLU A 157 -38.81 12.57 18.66
C GLU A 157 -37.57 11.70 18.42
N GLU A 158 -36.41 12.21 18.83
CA GLU A 158 -35.18 11.43 18.96
C GLU A 158 -35.42 10.30 19.98
N GLY A 159 -36.09 9.24 19.53
CA GLY A 159 -36.22 7.99 20.24
C GLY A 159 -34.84 7.33 20.22
N GLU A 160 -34.21 7.37 21.39
CA GLU A 160 -33.07 6.55 21.81
C GLU A 160 -33.03 5.22 21.06
N VAL A 161 -32.14 5.12 20.06
CA VAL A 161 -31.85 3.87 19.36
C VAL A 161 -31.05 3.03 20.34
N THR A 162 -31.76 2.25 21.17
CA THR A 162 -31.14 1.23 22.01
C THR A 162 -30.46 0.21 21.10
N ASP A 163 -29.16 0.00 21.35
CA ASP A 163 -28.32 -1.07 20.85
C ASP A 163 -29.04 -2.43 20.97
N ALA A 164 -29.69 -2.85 19.90
CA ALA A 164 -30.21 -4.20 19.76
C ALA A 164 -29.79 -4.70 18.38
N ALA A 165 -28.61 -5.33 18.35
CA ALA A 165 -28.15 -6.10 17.21
C ALA A 165 -29.24 -7.10 16.79
N PRO A 166 -29.75 -7.07 15.55
CA PRO A 166 -30.57 -8.16 15.06
C PRO A 166 -29.67 -9.38 14.86
N ALA A 167 -29.91 -10.42 15.65
CA ALA A 167 -29.37 -11.74 15.39
C ALA A 167 -29.79 -12.17 13.97
N LEU A 168 -28.80 -12.39 13.11
CA LEU A 168 -28.97 -13.01 11.80
C LEU A 168 -29.38 -14.47 12.04
N GLU A 169 -30.67 -14.74 12.08
CA GLU A 169 -31.20 -16.11 12.00
C GLU A 169 -31.09 -16.61 10.56
N ASP A 170 -30.31 -17.68 10.41
CA ASP A 170 -30.29 -18.71 9.36
C ASP A 170 -30.80 -18.32 7.96
N VAL A 171 -29.85 -17.88 7.12
CA VAL A 171 -29.95 -18.10 5.68
C VAL A 171 -29.80 -19.60 5.43
N VAL A 172 -30.93 -20.28 5.29
CA VAL A 172 -30.99 -21.66 4.80
C VAL A 172 -30.48 -21.66 3.36
N VAL A 173 -29.22 -22.09 3.18
CA VAL A 173 -28.70 -22.53 1.89
C VAL A 173 -29.42 -23.84 1.57
N LEU A 174 -30.38 -23.78 0.65
CA LEU A 174 -30.90 -24.98 -0.01
C LEU A 174 -29.81 -25.49 -0.97
N ASP A 175 -28.99 -26.41 -0.47
CA ASP A 175 -28.19 -27.31 -1.31
C ASP A 175 -29.16 -28.14 -2.16
N ASP A 176 -29.01 -28.06 -3.47
CA ASP A 176 -29.74 -28.86 -4.46
C ASP A 176 -28.87 -30.12 -4.74
N PRO A 177 -29.24 -31.32 -4.24
CA PRO A 177 -28.36 -32.49 -4.26
C PRO A 177 -28.32 -33.26 -5.60
N ASP A 178 -28.90 -32.75 -6.68
CA ASP A 178 -29.07 -33.50 -7.94
C ASP A 178 -28.33 -32.87 -9.16
N GLN A 179 -27.09 -32.39 -8.98
CA GLN A 179 -26.21 -32.12 -10.12
C GLN A 179 -25.20 -33.26 -10.32
N PRO A 180 -25.33 -34.08 -11.40
CA PRO A 180 -24.38 -35.14 -11.67
C PRO A 180 -23.02 -34.58 -12.10
N GLU A 181 -21.96 -35.07 -11.45
CA GLU A 181 -20.57 -34.82 -11.80
C GLU A 181 -20.31 -35.13 -13.28
N ALA A 182 -19.94 -34.10 -14.05
CA ALA A 182 -19.48 -34.28 -15.41
C ALA A 182 -18.02 -34.77 -15.39
N PRO A 183 -17.68 -35.82 -16.18
CA PRO A 183 -16.40 -36.51 -16.08
C PRO A 183 -15.25 -35.73 -16.74
N ASP A 184 -14.08 -35.83 -16.12
CA ASP A 184 -12.76 -35.49 -16.67
C ASP A 184 -12.57 -36.05 -18.09
N GLN A 185 -12.28 -35.20 -19.08
CA GLN A 185 -11.64 -35.57 -20.35
C GLN A 185 -10.87 -34.39 -21.01
N PRO A 186 -9.90 -34.69 -21.89
CA PRO A 186 -8.53 -34.17 -21.77
C PRO A 186 -8.14 -33.06 -22.77
N VAL A 187 -6.96 -32.49 -22.49
CA VAL A 187 -6.04 -31.70 -23.32
C VAL A 187 -6.22 -31.84 -24.84
N ALA A 188 -6.47 -30.71 -25.51
CA ALA A 188 -6.14 -30.42 -26.91
C ALA A 188 -5.77 -28.92 -26.98
N ALA A 189 -4.49 -28.59 -27.13
CA ALA A 189 -3.80 -28.34 -28.40
C ALA A 189 -4.18 -27.00 -29.04
N GLU A 190 -3.14 -26.17 -29.18
CA GLU A 190 -3.04 -24.86 -29.84
C GLU A 190 -3.94 -24.67 -31.08
N GLN A 191 -4.57 -23.49 -31.22
CA GLN A 191 -4.47 -22.63 -32.40
C GLN A 191 -5.23 -21.27 -32.24
N PRO A 192 -4.99 -20.25 -33.10
CA PRO A 192 -4.20 -19.07 -32.75
C PRO A 192 -5.04 -17.80 -32.54
N ALA A 193 -4.33 -16.75 -32.10
CA ALA A 193 -4.80 -15.39 -31.84
C ALA A 193 -5.78 -14.87 -32.90
N ALA A 194 -6.99 -14.52 -32.43
CA ALA A 194 -7.93 -13.68 -33.15
C ALA A 194 -7.82 -12.24 -32.61
N ASP A 195 -7.85 -11.30 -33.55
CA ASP A 195 -7.62 -9.87 -33.41
C ASP A 195 -8.40 -9.21 -32.26
N GLN A 196 -7.67 -8.51 -31.40
CA GLN A 196 -8.24 -7.55 -30.48
C GLN A 196 -8.68 -6.29 -31.25
N PRO A 197 -9.89 -5.76 -31.05
CA PRO A 197 -10.17 -4.37 -31.38
C PRO A 197 -9.44 -3.50 -30.34
N THR A 198 -8.47 -2.72 -30.82
CA THR A 198 -7.81 -1.67 -30.05
C THR A 198 -8.87 -0.64 -29.65
N SER A 199 -9.23 -0.61 -28.36
CA SER A 199 -9.99 0.48 -27.79
C SER A 199 -9.13 1.75 -27.79
N PRO A 200 -9.68 2.94 -28.11
CA PRO A 200 -8.92 4.17 -28.12
C PRO A 200 -8.49 4.51 -26.68
N ALA A 201 -7.21 4.80 -26.52
CA ALA A 201 -6.67 5.37 -25.30
C ALA A 201 -7.41 6.68 -24.99
N LEU A 202 -8.15 6.70 -23.88
CA LEU A 202 -8.52 7.93 -23.21
C LEU A 202 -7.25 8.49 -22.58
N ASP A 203 -6.56 9.34 -23.34
CA ASP A 203 -5.46 10.16 -22.86
C ASP A 203 -6.05 11.30 -22.02
N VAL A 204 -6.39 10.99 -20.76
CA VAL A 204 -6.75 12.01 -19.78
C VAL A 204 -5.45 12.55 -19.21
N SER A 205 -5.02 13.70 -19.73
CA SER A 205 -3.87 14.44 -19.22
C SER A 205 -4.13 14.85 -17.78
N MET A 206 -3.25 14.47 -16.85
CA MET A 206 -3.29 14.90 -15.44
C MET A 206 -3.21 16.43 -15.25
N SER A 207 -2.92 17.18 -16.32
CA SER A 207 -2.83 18.64 -16.31
C SER A 207 -4.19 19.33 -16.17
N ASP A 208 -5.30 18.63 -16.41
CA ASP A 208 -6.66 19.21 -16.31
C ASP A 208 -7.29 19.05 -14.91
N LEU A 209 -6.63 18.36 -13.98
CA LEU A 209 -7.19 18.09 -12.64
C LEU A 209 -6.82 19.12 -11.56
N PHE A 210 -5.90 20.07 -11.84
CA PHE A 210 -5.47 21.07 -10.84
C PHE A 210 -5.10 22.43 -11.47
N PRO A 211 -6.07 23.25 -11.92
CA PRO A 211 -5.76 24.58 -12.44
C PRO A 211 -5.36 25.61 -11.36
N ASP A 212 -5.59 25.34 -10.07
CA ASP A 212 -5.57 26.39 -9.02
C ASP A 212 -4.52 26.21 -7.90
N GLN A 213 -3.35 25.59 -8.15
CA GLN A 213 -2.28 25.52 -7.14
C GLN A 213 -0.90 26.02 -7.61
N LEU A 214 -0.89 27.11 -8.36
CA LEU A 214 0.33 27.91 -8.56
C LEU A 214 0.04 29.38 -8.24
N ASP A 215 0.25 29.72 -6.97
CA ASP A 215 0.68 31.05 -6.51
C ASP A 215 1.98 30.89 -5.72
#